data_AF-A0A4R0MPY5-F1
#
_entry.id   AF-A0A4R0MPY5-F1
#
_cell.length_a   1.000
_cell.length_b   1.000
_cell.length_c   1.000
_cell.angle_alpha   90.00
_cell.angle_beta   90.00
_cell.angle_gamma   90.00
#
_symmetry.space_group_name_H-M   'P 1'
#
loop_
_entity.id
_entity.type
_entity.pdbx_description
1 polymer ?
#
loop_
_entity_poly.entity_id
_entity_poly.type
_entity_poly.pdbx_seq_one_letter_code
_entity_poly.pdbx_strand_id
1 'polypeptide(L)'
;MKNKINIVLFVAFFLCGTPYSAYTQVKGDRKTISIAAEIMVDKIRGGLLGQIIGNINGMPHEFKYFETPGAVETYRPALPDGGITDDDTDFEWVYIYQMQKSRNAFIPYKDINALWTSRINRNIWCANRFARHLMDLGIQPPLTGNITLNPWAEFNLSGQFLSETYGLISPAMPQTAAKIGLHYTKVAIDQEPAQTTQLFTAMVSTAFTENSIEKIIDAGVLALDPSSIMNGIIGDVRKWHNANPNNWQEVRKLIHSKYATHANLTRNRNGSELNTAAIIASLLYGKGDFSESIRYAFNFGYDSDCNAATVGTIIGTIDGYRDMLSKGWQITDRYRNTNRDEMPMDETITSFADRLIDLFEIINEQNGGKKSVINKVITYTIMRESPAPVLKLVAIKDQISHLKNLMGKEILSKITKGTKQEKAQAVYLSICVGSAEEIKVSYPMQWKEGCYLLSGYWKIMNNIFYGDSFQGMLSLREKFAAQGFLRPSTAAKSEMLFNDNEVWKKPEIVYGKLLHFAN
;
A
#
# COMPACT_ATOMS: atom_id res chain seq x y z
N MET A 1 62.53 -27.82 -12.06
CA MET A 1 61.13 -27.68 -12.53
C MET A 1 60.38 -26.80 -11.55
N LYS A 2 60.11 -25.54 -11.91
CA LYS A 2 59.38 -24.55 -11.10
C LYS A 2 57.92 -24.59 -11.54
N ASN A 3 57.02 -25.09 -10.72
CA ASN A 3 55.58 -25.02 -10.98
C ASN A 3 55.03 -23.67 -10.51
N LYS A 4 54.66 -22.84 -11.49
CA LYS A 4 53.90 -21.61 -11.30
C LYS A 4 52.42 -21.97 -11.09
N ILE A 5 51.85 -21.50 -9.98
CA ILE A 5 50.41 -21.50 -9.73
C ILE A 5 49.81 -20.36 -10.56
N ASN A 6 48.99 -20.69 -11.56
CA ASN A 6 48.18 -19.73 -12.29
C ASN A 6 46.92 -19.44 -11.47
N ILE A 7 46.87 -18.27 -10.84
CA ILE A 7 45.65 -17.71 -10.27
C ILE A 7 44.86 -17.10 -11.42
N VAL A 8 43.74 -17.73 -11.76
CA VAL A 8 42.73 -17.18 -12.68
C VAL A 8 41.91 -16.15 -11.90
N LEU A 9 42.12 -14.87 -12.18
CA LEU A 9 41.26 -13.78 -11.71
C LEU A 9 39.93 -13.82 -12.48
N PHE A 10 38.89 -14.36 -11.84
CA PHE A 10 37.50 -14.12 -12.25
C PHE A 10 37.11 -12.70 -11.83
N VAL A 11 37.14 -11.76 -12.78
CA VAL A 11 36.53 -10.44 -12.60
C VAL A 11 35.03 -10.60 -12.79
N ALA A 12 34.31 -10.78 -11.68
CA ALA A 12 32.86 -10.68 -11.65
C ALA A 12 32.47 -9.20 -11.81
N PHE A 13 31.94 -8.82 -12.96
CA PHE A 13 31.26 -7.54 -13.16
C PHE A 13 29.95 -7.53 -12.36
N PHE A 14 30.02 -7.10 -11.10
CA PHE A 14 28.85 -6.70 -10.33
C PHE A 14 28.41 -5.30 -10.80
N LEU A 15 27.52 -5.25 -11.80
CA LEU A 15 26.71 -4.07 -12.05
C LEU A 15 25.47 -4.11 -11.15
N CYS A 16 25.68 -3.98 -9.84
CA CYS A 16 24.62 -3.58 -8.91
C CYS A 16 24.43 -2.07 -9.02
N GLY A 17 23.67 -1.63 -10.02
CA GLY A 17 23.10 -0.29 -10.03
C GLY A 17 22.06 -0.21 -8.91
N THR A 18 22.40 0.45 -7.81
CA THR A 18 21.45 0.82 -6.77
C THR A 18 20.44 1.81 -7.34
N PRO A 19 19.11 1.60 -7.26
CA PRO A 19 18.16 2.68 -7.47
C PRO A 19 18.04 3.46 -6.16
N TYR A 20 19.14 4.03 -5.68
CA TYR A 20 19.14 4.94 -4.52
C TYR A 20 19.23 6.39 -5.00
N SER A 21 18.36 6.77 -5.94
CA SER A 21 18.16 8.18 -6.27
C SER A 21 16.86 8.38 -7.08
N ALA A 22 15.73 8.11 -6.45
CA ALA A 22 14.43 8.60 -6.93
C ALA A 22 13.80 9.64 -5.99
N TYR A 23 14.40 9.86 -4.82
CA TYR A 23 13.90 10.79 -3.81
C TYR A 23 14.75 12.06 -3.81
N THR A 24 14.13 13.21 -4.02
CA THR A 24 14.80 14.50 -3.89
C THR A 24 15.17 14.74 -2.43
N GLN A 25 16.46 14.90 -2.12
CA GLN A 25 16.88 15.48 -0.84
C GLN A 25 16.63 16.99 -0.88
N VAL A 26 15.58 17.45 -0.19
CA VAL A 26 15.38 18.88 0.04
C VAL A 26 16.11 19.27 1.33
N LYS A 27 17.13 20.14 1.23
CA LYS A 27 17.82 20.74 2.39
C LYS A 27 16.96 21.87 2.96
N GLY A 28 16.14 21.57 3.96
CA GLY A 28 15.50 22.58 4.83
C GLY A 28 16.25 22.72 6.15
N ASP A 29 16.09 23.86 6.84
CA ASP A 29 16.62 24.11 8.18
C ASP A 29 16.07 23.07 9.17
N ARG A 30 16.90 22.07 9.53
CA ARG A 30 16.51 21.04 10.48
C ARG A 30 16.51 21.62 11.90
N LYS A 31 15.32 21.92 12.42
CA LYS A 31 15.15 22.25 13.84
C LYS A 31 15.12 20.97 14.66
N THR A 32 15.83 20.95 15.78
CA THR A 32 15.71 19.86 16.75
C THR A 32 14.51 20.09 17.66
N ILE A 33 13.84 19.01 18.02
CA ILE A 33 12.83 18.99 19.09
C ILE A 33 13.23 17.96 20.14
N SER A 34 12.80 18.18 21.38
CA SER A 34 13.01 17.26 22.50
C SER A 34 11.65 16.83 23.04
N ILE A 35 11.41 15.52 23.10
CA ILE A 35 10.16 14.94 23.59
C ILE A 35 10.49 13.87 24.63
N ALA A 36 9.82 13.90 25.78
CA ALA A 36 9.98 12.87 26.81
C ALA A 36 9.58 11.50 26.25
N ALA A 37 10.35 10.45 26.56
CA ALA A 37 10.14 9.13 26.01
C ALA A 37 8.77 8.56 26.38
N GLU A 38 8.26 8.85 27.58
CA GLU A 38 6.92 8.45 27.99
C GLU A 38 5.82 9.05 27.11
N ILE A 39 5.95 10.30 26.67
CA ILE A 39 4.98 10.96 25.78
C ILE A 39 5.04 10.30 24.40
N MET A 40 6.25 10.01 23.91
CA MET A 40 6.42 9.38 22.61
C MET A 40 5.81 7.98 22.57
N VAL A 41 6.13 7.14 23.57
CA VAL A 41 5.60 5.78 23.72
C VAL A 41 4.08 5.80 23.84
N ASP A 42 3.52 6.73 24.63
CA ASP A 42 2.08 6.90 24.82
C ASP A 42 1.37 7.24 23.51
N LYS A 43 1.94 8.14 22.70
CA LYS A 43 1.38 8.50 21.39
C LYS A 43 1.50 7.38 20.35
N ILE A 44 2.63 6.66 20.28
CA ILE A 44 2.78 5.51 19.37
C ILE A 44 1.74 4.43 19.70
N ARG A 45 1.58 4.11 21.00
CA ARG A 45 0.57 3.14 21.47
C ARG A 45 -0.86 3.60 21.20
N GLY A 46 -1.13 4.90 21.38
CA GLY A 46 -2.44 5.48 21.09
C GLY A 46 -2.78 5.40 19.60
N GLY A 47 -1.81 5.72 18.74
CA GLY A 47 -1.95 5.60 17.29
C GLY A 47 -2.24 4.17 16.84
N LEU A 48 -1.46 3.19 17.30
CA LEU A 48 -1.70 1.78 16.96
C LEU A 48 -3.05 1.27 17.49
N LEU A 49 -3.40 1.60 18.75
CA LEU A 49 -4.70 1.22 19.30
C LEU A 49 -5.83 1.86 18.47
N GLY A 50 -5.67 3.12 18.08
CA GLY A 50 -6.61 3.83 17.23
C GLY A 50 -6.80 3.17 15.87
N GLN A 51 -5.71 2.72 15.23
CA GLN A 51 -5.74 1.96 13.98
C GLN A 51 -6.56 0.67 14.13
N ILE A 52 -6.25 -0.14 15.14
CA ILE A 52 -6.91 -1.44 15.36
C ILE A 52 -8.39 -1.25 15.73
N ILE A 53 -8.72 -0.27 16.57
CA ILE A 53 -10.11 0.08 16.89
C ILE A 53 -10.86 0.49 15.62
N GLY A 54 -10.26 1.37 14.82
CA GLY A 54 -10.86 1.88 13.58
C GLY A 54 -11.17 0.77 12.59
N ASN A 55 -10.19 -0.10 12.33
CA ASN A 55 -10.37 -1.28 11.49
C ASN A 55 -11.50 -2.18 12.04
N ILE A 56 -11.31 -2.78 13.21
CA ILE A 56 -12.20 -3.85 13.70
C ILE A 56 -13.64 -3.35 13.91
N ASN A 57 -13.83 -2.13 14.42
CA ASN A 57 -15.16 -1.58 14.62
C ASN A 57 -15.76 -1.01 13.33
N GLY A 58 -14.96 -0.79 12.28
CA GLY A 58 -15.42 -0.36 10.96
C GLY A 58 -15.79 -1.51 10.02
N MET A 59 -15.31 -2.74 10.25
CA MET A 59 -15.67 -3.91 9.41
C MET A 59 -17.19 -4.11 9.28
N PRO A 60 -18.02 -3.93 10.35
CA PRO A 60 -19.47 -4.00 10.22
C PRO A 60 -20.10 -2.91 9.36
N HIS A 61 -19.34 -1.93 8.88
CA HIS A 61 -19.81 -0.82 8.05
C HIS A 61 -19.23 -0.86 6.62
N GLU A 62 -18.19 -1.67 6.41
CA GLU A 62 -17.49 -1.85 5.13
C GLU A 62 -18.48 -2.22 4.02
N PHE A 63 -18.44 -1.47 2.92
CA PHE A 63 -19.27 -1.68 1.73
C PHE A 63 -20.79 -1.69 1.96
N LYS A 64 -21.29 -1.11 3.06
CA LYS A 64 -22.74 -1.02 3.33
C LYS A 64 -23.40 0.26 2.83
N TYR A 65 -22.65 1.35 2.78
CA TYR A 65 -23.17 2.69 2.57
C TYR A 65 -22.59 3.33 1.30
N PHE A 66 -23.01 2.84 0.13
CA PHE A 66 -22.61 3.39 -1.16
C PHE A 66 -23.44 4.61 -1.54
N GLU A 67 -24.74 4.42 -1.72
CA GLU A 67 -25.66 5.47 -2.20
C GLU A 67 -26.13 6.34 -1.03
N THR A 68 -26.50 5.72 0.08
CA THR A 68 -27.05 6.40 1.27
C THR A 68 -26.01 6.47 2.38
N PRO A 69 -26.01 7.55 3.20
CA PRO A 69 -25.18 7.63 4.41
C PRO A 69 -25.47 6.49 5.39
N GLY A 70 -24.49 6.22 6.25
CA GLY A 70 -24.73 5.41 7.44
C GLY A 70 -25.66 6.11 8.44
N ALA A 71 -26.16 5.33 9.40
CA ALA A 71 -27.11 5.78 10.42
C ALA A 71 -26.58 5.56 11.85
N VAL A 72 -25.26 5.57 12.06
CA VAL A 72 -24.64 5.40 13.38
C VAL A 72 -24.77 6.72 14.16
N GLU A 73 -25.70 6.75 15.11
CA GLU A 73 -25.99 7.94 15.93
C GLU A 73 -25.02 8.11 17.09
N THR A 74 -24.64 7.01 17.74
CA THR A 74 -23.70 6.99 18.86
C THR A 74 -22.68 5.88 18.67
N TYR A 75 -21.44 6.13 19.06
CA TYR A 75 -20.38 5.14 19.01
C TYR A 75 -19.55 5.18 20.30
N ARG A 76 -19.25 4.01 20.83
CA ARG A 76 -18.32 3.84 21.95
C ARG A 76 -17.28 2.79 21.55
N PRO A 77 -15.98 3.14 21.51
CA PRO A 77 -14.95 2.17 21.21
C PRO A 77 -14.91 0.99 22.19
N ALA A 78 -14.68 -0.19 21.64
CA ALA A 78 -14.40 -1.41 22.38
C ALA A 78 -13.63 -2.41 21.49
N LEU A 79 -12.85 -3.30 22.11
CA LEU A 79 -12.19 -4.45 21.51
C LEU A 79 -12.25 -5.62 22.52
N PRO A 80 -13.44 -6.16 22.82
CA PRO A 80 -13.59 -7.19 23.84
C PRO A 80 -12.83 -8.48 23.51
N ASP A 81 -12.66 -8.79 22.23
CA ASP A 81 -11.92 -9.97 21.75
C ASP A 81 -10.48 -9.65 21.30
N GLY A 82 -10.06 -8.39 21.46
CA GLY A 82 -8.83 -7.84 20.92
C GLY A 82 -8.88 -7.57 19.42
N GLY A 83 -7.72 -7.27 18.83
CA GLY A 83 -7.54 -7.17 17.39
C GLY A 83 -7.35 -8.53 16.73
N ILE A 84 -7.60 -8.58 15.42
CA ILE A 84 -7.33 -9.72 14.56
C ILE A 84 -6.58 -9.24 13.33
N THR A 85 -5.81 -10.12 12.69
CA THR A 85 -5.22 -9.80 11.38
C THR A 85 -6.31 -9.58 10.35
N ASP A 86 -6.16 -8.49 9.62
CA ASP A 86 -7.01 -8.01 8.54
C ASP A 86 -6.12 -7.22 7.56
N ASP A 87 -6.45 -7.09 6.26
CA ASP A 87 -5.51 -6.48 5.30
C ASP A 87 -5.16 -5.02 5.59
N ASP A 88 -6.00 -4.29 6.31
CA ASP A 88 -5.69 -2.91 6.74
C ASP A 88 -4.57 -2.85 7.79
N THR A 89 -4.16 -3.97 8.39
CA THR A 89 -3.16 -3.99 9.48
C THR A 89 -2.08 -5.06 9.32
N ASP A 90 -2.39 -6.17 8.67
CA ASP A 90 -1.56 -7.37 8.74
C ASP A 90 -0.41 -7.38 7.70
N PHE A 91 -0.52 -6.63 6.60
CA PHE A 91 0.57 -6.40 5.65
C PHE A 91 1.66 -5.55 6.30
N GLU A 92 1.26 -4.43 6.93
CA GLU A 92 2.16 -3.58 7.71
C GLU A 92 2.85 -4.39 8.81
N TRP A 93 2.08 -5.20 9.53
CA TRP A 93 2.61 -6.05 10.58
C TRP A 93 3.72 -7.02 10.11
N VAL A 94 3.56 -7.66 8.95
CA VAL A 94 4.61 -8.50 8.33
C VAL A 94 5.89 -7.70 8.11
N TYR A 95 5.77 -6.47 7.60
CA TYR A 95 6.91 -5.60 7.39
C TYR A 95 7.54 -5.13 8.70
N ILE A 96 6.75 -4.63 9.65
CA ILE A 96 7.21 -4.18 10.97
C ILE A 96 7.97 -5.29 11.69
N TYR A 97 7.43 -6.51 11.69
CA TYR A 97 8.09 -7.67 12.29
C TYR A 97 9.46 -7.93 11.66
N GLN A 98 9.55 -7.91 10.32
CA GLN A 98 10.81 -8.15 9.63
C GLN A 98 11.79 -6.97 9.74
N MET A 99 11.31 -5.73 9.73
CA MET A 99 12.11 -4.53 9.92
C MET A 99 12.78 -4.57 11.30
N GLN A 100 12.01 -4.90 12.35
CA GLN A 100 12.54 -4.99 13.71
C GLN A 100 13.56 -6.13 13.81
N LYS A 101 13.24 -7.31 13.28
CA LYS A 101 14.13 -8.48 13.29
C LYS A 101 15.47 -8.21 12.58
N SER A 102 15.42 -7.51 11.45
CA SER A 102 16.61 -7.19 10.65
C SER A 102 17.28 -5.87 11.04
N ARG A 103 16.67 -5.08 11.93
CA ARG A 103 17.03 -3.70 12.27
C ARG A 103 17.21 -2.81 11.04
N ASN A 104 16.37 -3.01 10.03
CA ASN A 104 16.43 -2.29 8.76
C ASN A 104 15.05 -1.77 8.36
N ALA A 105 14.92 -0.44 8.25
CA ALA A 105 13.67 0.19 7.85
C ALA A 105 13.34 0.02 6.35
N PHE A 106 14.33 -0.33 5.52
CA PHE A 106 14.17 -0.51 4.06
C PHE A 106 14.55 -1.93 3.65
N ILE A 107 13.62 -2.88 3.84
CA ILE A 107 13.82 -4.27 3.42
C ILE A 107 14.01 -4.31 1.89
N PRO A 108 15.08 -4.91 1.35
CA PRO A 108 15.28 -4.98 -0.10
C PRO A 108 14.07 -5.63 -0.82
N TYR A 109 13.71 -5.13 -2.00
CA TYR A 109 12.53 -5.62 -2.73
C TYR A 109 12.54 -7.13 -3.03
N LYS A 110 13.71 -7.71 -3.27
CA LYS A 110 13.88 -9.17 -3.43
C LYS A 110 13.43 -9.94 -2.18
N ASP A 111 13.67 -9.37 -1.00
CA ASP A 111 13.35 -9.97 0.28
C ASP A 111 11.87 -9.71 0.60
N ILE A 112 11.32 -8.55 0.19
CA ILE A 112 9.87 -8.28 0.19
C ILE A 112 9.12 -9.33 -0.64
N ASN A 113 9.60 -9.65 -1.84
CA ASN A 113 9.00 -10.70 -2.67
C ASN A 113 8.98 -12.04 -1.92
N ALA A 114 10.10 -12.42 -1.31
CA ALA A 114 10.18 -13.65 -0.51
C ALA A 114 9.24 -13.63 0.72
N LEU A 115 9.07 -12.49 1.38
CA LEU A 115 8.13 -12.33 2.49
C LEU A 115 6.69 -12.51 2.02
N TRP A 116 6.30 -11.91 0.89
CA TRP A 116 4.95 -12.05 0.36
C TRP A 116 4.65 -13.48 -0.03
N THR A 117 5.58 -14.14 -0.73
CA THR A 117 5.37 -15.53 -1.15
C THR A 117 5.37 -16.53 0.01
N SER A 118 6.05 -16.23 1.13
CA SER A 118 6.04 -17.09 2.32
C SER A 118 4.92 -16.79 3.31
N ARG A 119 4.45 -15.54 3.42
CA ARG A 119 3.59 -15.09 4.53
C ARG A 119 2.23 -14.54 4.14
N ILE A 120 2.07 -14.09 2.89
CA ILE A 120 0.88 -13.39 2.42
C ILE A 120 0.28 -14.17 1.26
N ASN A 121 -0.49 -15.21 1.59
CA ASN A 121 -1.01 -16.18 0.62
C ASN A 121 -2.55 -16.28 0.55
N ARG A 122 -3.28 -15.70 1.52
CA ARG A 122 -4.75 -15.71 1.58
C ARG A 122 -5.27 -14.36 2.04
N ASN A 123 -6.56 -14.07 1.77
CA ASN A 123 -7.19 -12.82 2.19
C ASN A 123 -6.35 -11.62 1.70
N ILE A 124 -6.28 -11.53 0.38
CA ILE A 124 -5.57 -10.49 -0.37
C ILE A 124 -6.50 -10.02 -1.47
N TRP A 125 -6.66 -8.72 -1.61
CA TRP A 125 -7.64 -8.14 -2.52
C TRP A 125 -7.00 -7.22 -3.56
N CYS A 126 -7.73 -6.99 -4.64
CA CYS A 126 -7.50 -5.90 -5.60
C CYS A 126 -6.04 -5.75 -6.06
N ALA A 127 -5.41 -4.58 -5.81
CA ALA A 127 -4.05 -4.29 -6.24
C ALA A 127 -3.01 -5.23 -5.63
N ASN A 128 -3.13 -5.54 -4.34
CA ASN A 128 -2.23 -6.46 -3.63
C ASN A 128 -2.34 -7.87 -4.20
N ARG A 129 -3.55 -8.33 -4.54
CA ARG A 129 -3.75 -9.66 -5.13
C ARG A 129 -3.16 -9.75 -6.52
N PHE A 130 -3.36 -8.70 -7.32
CA PHE A 130 -2.79 -8.63 -8.65
C PHE A 130 -1.25 -8.63 -8.57
N ALA A 131 -0.66 -7.82 -7.68
CA ALA A 131 0.77 -7.81 -7.40
C ALA A 131 1.29 -9.18 -6.98
N ARG A 132 0.61 -9.88 -6.06
CA ARG A 132 0.96 -11.24 -5.63
C ARG A 132 0.99 -12.24 -6.79
N HIS A 133 0.05 -12.15 -7.74
CA HIS A 133 0.05 -12.99 -8.94
C HIS A 133 1.13 -12.58 -9.97
N LEU A 134 1.54 -11.31 -10.00
CA LEU A 134 2.71 -10.89 -10.78
C LEU A 134 4.01 -11.46 -10.19
N MET A 135 4.11 -11.56 -8.86
CA MET A 135 5.23 -12.24 -8.18
C MET A 135 5.31 -13.73 -8.55
N ASP A 136 4.17 -14.42 -8.64
CA ASP A 136 4.08 -15.81 -9.12
C ASP A 136 4.63 -15.96 -10.56
N LEU A 137 4.42 -14.94 -11.39
CA LEU A 137 4.98 -14.86 -12.75
C LEU A 137 6.49 -14.46 -12.75
N GLY A 138 7.08 -14.20 -11.58
CA GLY A 138 8.48 -13.82 -11.42
C GLY A 138 8.75 -12.32 -11.58
N ILE A 139 7.73 -11.47 -11.65
CA ILE A 139 7.88 -10.01 -11.65
C ILE A 139 8.12 -9.55 -10.21
N GLN A 140 9.22 -8.86 -9.98
CA GLN A 140 9.65 -8.45 -8.66
C GLN A 140 9.14 -7.04 -8.31
N PRO A 141 8.84 -6.73 -7.04
CA PRO A 141 8.64 -5.36 -6.60
C PRO A 141 9.85 -4.45 -6.92
N PRO A 142 9.64 -3.14 -7.13
CA PRO A 142 8.36 -2.45 -7.13
C PRO A 142 7.63 -2.52 -8.48
N LEU A 143 8.11 -3.33 -9.45
CA LEU A 143 7.44 -3.44 -10.77
C LEU A 143 6.02 -4.02 -10.64
N THR A 144 5.77 -4.85 -9.63
CA THR A 144 4.44 -5.40 -9.31
C THR A 144 3.39 -4.33 -8.98
N GLY A 145 3.83 -3.15 -8.52
CA GLY A 145 2.97 -2.00 -8.27
C GLY A 145 2.94 -0.99 -9.40
N ASN A 146 3.76 -1.15 -10.45
CA ASN A 146 3.79 -0.19 -11.57
C ASN A 146 2.46 -0.24 -12.35
N ILE A 147 1.84 0.92 -12.56
CA ILE A 147 0.58 1.08 -13.31
C ILE A 147 0.55 0.42 -14.69
N THR A 148 1.70 0.35 -15.37
CA THR A 148 1.79 -0.30 -16.69
C THR A 148 1.59 -1.81 -16.60
N LEU A 149 2.00 -2.41 -15.49
CA LEU A 149 2.00 -3.85 -15.26
C LEU A 149 0.84 -4.31 -14.38
N ASN A 150 0.38 -3.46 -13.47
CA ASN A 150 -0.73 -3.72 -12.56
C ASN A 150 -1.82 -2.66 -12.78
N PRO A 151 -2.94 -3.01 -13.44
CA PRO A 151 -3.99 -2.05 -13.76
C PRO A 151 -4.70 -1.51 -12.52
N TRP A 152 -4.65 -2.23 -11.38
CA TRP A 152 -5.25 -1.76 -10.14
C TRP A 152 -4.46 -0.64 -9.46
N ALA A 153 -3.19 -0.48 -9.81
CA ALA A 153 -2.26 0.38 -9.09
C ALA A 153 -2.62 1.87 -9.13
N GLU A 154 -3.37 2.33 -10.14
CA GLU A 154 -3.83 3.73 -10.26
C GLU A 154 -5.16 4.02 -9.54
N PHE A 155 -5.84 2.98 -9.07
CA PHE A 155 -7.21 3.06 -8.57
C PHE A 155 -7.31 2.79 -7.07
N ASN A 156 -6.71 1.69 -6.65
CA ASN A 156 -6.99 1.12 -5.35
C ASN A 156 -6.35 1.91 -4.20
N LEU A 157 -7.07 2.04 -3.09
CA LEU A 157 -6.62 2.82 -1.93
C LEU A 157 -5.56 2.16 -1.02
N SER A 158 -4.86 1.09 -1.43
CA SER A 158 -3.85 0.43 -0.57
C SER A 158 -2.80 1.40 0.00
N GLY A 159 -2.56 2.54 -0.64
CA GLY A 159 -1.69 3.59 -0.10
C GLY A 159 -2.28 4.35 1.10
N GLN A 160 -3.51 4.07 1.52
CA GLN A 160 -4.17 4.70 2.66
C GLN A 160 -4.08 3.83 3.90
N PHE A 161 -4.39 2.53 3.76
CA PHE A 161 -4.45 1.56 4.85
C PHE A 161 -3.19 0.72 5.06
N LEU A 162 -2.22 0.82 4.15
CA LEU A 162 -0.89 0.23 4.32
C LEU A 162 0.17 1.32 4.54
N SER A 163 -0.19 2.41 5.21
CA SER A 163 0.74 3.53 5.41
C SER A 163 0.91 4.02 6.86
N GLU A 164 -0.06 3.77 7.73
CA GLU A 164 -0.21 4.34 9.06
C GLU A 164 0.99 4.06 9.97
N THR A 165 1.42 2.81 10.06
CA THR A 165 2.54 2.44 10.96
C THR A 165 3.85 3.11 10.57
N TYR A 166 4.06 3.44 9.30
CA TYR A 166 5.26 4.16 8.86
C TYR A 166 5.29 5.61 9.34
N GLY A 167 4.11 6.21 9.52
CA GLY A 167 3.93 7.47 10.25
C GLY A 167 4.24 7.31 11.74
N LEU A 168 3.76 6.25 12.38
CA LEU A 168 3.97 5.98 13.81
C LEU A 168 5.44 5.74 14.17
N ILE A 169 6.23 5.13 13.29
CA ILE A 169 7.67 4.92 13.50
C ILE A 169 8.53 6.11 13.05
N SER A 170 7.93 7.16 12.51
CA SER A 170 8.63 8.38 12.06
C SER A 170 8.08 9.68 12.67
N PRO A 171 7.91 9.80 14.01
CA PRO A 171 7.41 11.01 14.68
C PRO A 171 8.16 12.28 14.27
N ALA A 172 7.41 13.33 13.91
CA ALA A 172 7.93 14.64 13.49
C ALA A 172 8.89 14.62 12.28
N MET A 173 8.91 13.52 11.52
CA MET A 173 9.72 13.31 10.31
C MET A 173 8.83 12.91 9.11
N PRO A 174 7.93 13.81 8.64
CA PRO A 174 6.95 13.50 7.60
C PRO A 174 7.54 13.02 6.27
N GLN A 175 8.72 13.50 5.85
CA GLN A 175 9.34 13.03 4.59
C GLN A 175 9.97 11.65 4.76
N THR A 176 10.54 11.36 5.93
CA THR A 176 11.05 10.04 6.29
C THR A 176 9.90 9.03 6.35
N ALA A 177 8.77 9.40 6.98
CA ALA A 177 7.56 8.60 7.02
C ALA A 177 7.09 8.23 5.59
N ALA A 178 6.98 9.23 4.71
CA ALA A 178 6.57 9.04 3.33
C ALA A 178 7.54 8.15 2.54
N LYS A 179 8.87 8.30 2.71
CA LYS A 179 9.86 7.45 2.03
C LYS A 179 9.74 5.98 2.44
N ILE A 180 9.57 5.72 3.74
CA ILE A 180 9.39 4.36 4.25
C ILE A 180 8.07 3.79 3.74
N GLY A 181 6.96 4.53 3.87
CA GLY A 181 5.66 4.07 3.41
C GLY A 181 5.61 3.81 1.91
N LEU A 182 6.20 4.68 1.09
CA LEU A 182 6.28 4.47 -0.36
C LEU A 182 7.10 3.24 -0.74
N HIS A 183 8.14 2.90 0.03
CA HIS A 183 8.94 1.71 -0.23
C HIS A 183 8.11 0.42 -0.12
N TYR A 184 7.12 0.37 0.79
CA TYR A 184 6.28 -0.80 1.00
C TYR A 184 4.98 -0.75 0.18
N THR A 185 4.34 0.41 0.07
CA THR A 185 3.08 0.54 -0.68
C THR A 185 3.28 0.42 -2.20
N LYS A 186 4.41 0.90 -2.75
CA LYS A 186 4.73 0.76 -4.18
C LYS A 186 4.98 -0.68 -4.64
N VAL A 187 4.90 -1.65 -3.73
CA VAL A 187 4.82 -3.08 -4.07
C VAL A 187 3.54 -3.38 -4.85
N ALA A 188 2.44 -2.64 -4.61
CA ALA A 188 1.15 -2.91 -5.25
C ALA A 188 0.51 -1.69 -5.94
N ILE A 189 0.91 -0.47 -5.60
CA ILE A 189 0.27 0.76 -6.10
C ILE A 189 1.26 1.77 -6.71
N ASP A 190 0.72 2.75 -7.44
CA ASP A 190 1.48 3.82 -8.09
C ASP A 190 0.63 5.09 -8.25
N GLN A 191 1.22 6.17 -8.78
CA GLN A 191 0.50 7.40 -9.13
C GLN A 191 -0.32 7.98 -7.95
N GLU A 192 -1.60 8.30 -8.13
CA GLU A 192 -2.43 8.97 -7.12
C GLU A 192 -2.59 8.15 -5.81
N PRO A 193 -2.85 6.83 -5.84
CA PRO A 193 -2.72 6.00 -4.65
C PRO A 193 -1.36 6.10 -3.92
N ALA A 194 -0.25 6.27 -4.63
CA ALA A 194 1.04 6.45 -3.97
C ALA A 194 1.18 7.85 -3.35
N GLN A 195 0.47 8.86 -3.89
CA GLN A 195 0.37 10.18 -3.28
C GLN A 195 -0.35 10.11 -1.93
N THR A 196 -1.37 9.26 -1.79
CA THR A 196 -2.09 9.10 -0.51
C THR A 196 -1.22 8.48 0.57
N THR A 197 -0.25 7.63 0.21
CA THR A 197 0.78 7.16 1.16
C THR A 197 1.53 8.33 1.78
N GLN A 198 1.97 9.29 0.95
CA GLN A 198 2.70 10.47 1.45
C GLN A 198 1.81 11.35 2.32
N LEU A 199 0.55 11.52 1.89
CA LEU A 199 -0.46 12.32 2.59
C LEU A 199 -0.65 11.81 4.02
N PHE A 200 -1.02 10.54 4.18
CA PHE A 200 -1.39 10.00 5.48
C PHE A 200 -0.19 9.74 6.40
N THR A 201 0.94 9.27 5.86
CA THR A 201 2.18 9.16 6.66
C THR A 201 2.64 10.51 7.20
N ALA A 202 2.55 11.58 6.39
CA ALA A 202 2.90 12.92 6.84
C ALA A 202 1.92 13.44 7.91
N MET A 203 0.62 13.16 7.77
CA MET A 203 -0.40 13.53 8.76
C MET A 203 -0.15 12.84 10.11
N VAL A 204 0.03 11.51 10.10
CA VAL A 204 0.32 10.72 11.32
C VAL A 204 1.63 11.18 11.97
N SER A 205 2.70 11.34 11.19
CA SER A 205 3.99 11.83 11.67
C SER A 205 3.89 13.23 12.32
N THR A 206 3.05 14.11 11.75
CA THR A 206 2.84 15.48 12.25
C THR A 206 2.04 15.50 13.56
N ALA A 207 1.07 14.58 13.73
CA ALA A 207 0.21 14.47 14.91
C ALA A 207 0.97 14.23 16.24
N PHE A 208 2.25 13.86 16.17
CA PHE A 208 3.12 13.77 17.35
C PHE A 208 3.45 15.15 17.96
N THR A 209 3.32 16.23 17.19
CA THR A 209 3.73 17.58 17.57
C THR A 209 2.67 18.66 17.30
N GLU A 210 1.51 18.26 16.77
CA GLU A 210 0.42 19.15 16.43
C GLU A 210 -0.91 18.47 16.76
N ASN A 211 -1.86 19.23 17.30
CA ASN A 211 -3.17 18.72 17.70
C ASN A 211 -4.30 19.34 16.86
N SER A 212 -4.04 20.41 16.13
CA SER A 212 -5.01 21.03 15.24
C SER A 212 -5.23 20.17 14.00
N ILE A 213 -6.46 19.66 13.85
CA ILE A 213 -6.86 18.86 12.68
C ILE A 213 -6.56 19.56 11.37
N GLU A 214 -6.88 20.85 11.26
CA GLU A 214 -6.62 21.61 10.04
C GLU A 214 -5.13 21.69 9.70
N LYS A 215 -4.25 21.88 10.70
CA LYS A 215 -2.79 21.92 10.46
C LYS A 215 -2.22 20.54 10.15
N ILE A 216 -2.79 19.47 10.69
CA ILE A 216 -2.42 18.10 10.33
C ILE A 216 -2.80 17.84 8.87
N ILE A 217 -4.01 18.22 8.45
CA ILE A 217 -4.43 18.15 7.04
C ILE A 217 -3.51 19.01 6.17
N ASP A 218 -3.13 20.22 6.58
CA ASP A 218 -2.19 21.08 5.85
C ASP A 218 -0.82 20.40 5.65
N ALA A 219 -0.31 19.72 6.69
CA ALA A 219 0.94 18.97 6.59
C ALA A 219 0.83 17.83 5.56
N GLY A 220 -0.32 17.16 5.54
CA GLY A 220 -0.63 16.17 4.51
C GLY A 220 -0.65 16.77 3.10
N VAL A 221 -1.36 17.88 2.90
CA VAL A 221 -1.42 18.60 1.61
C VAL A 221 -0.04 19.03 1.13
N LEU A 222 0.81 19.52 2.04
CA LEU A 222 2.20 19.89 1.74
C LEU A 222 3.07 18.69 1.34
N ALA A 223 2.68 17.46 1.68
CA ALA A 223 3.39 16.24 1.28
C ALA A 223 2.96 15.70 -0.10
N LEU A 224 1.90 16.23 -0.70
CA LEU A 224 1.45 15.86 -2.04
C LEU A 224 2.31 16.52 -3.12
N ASP A 225 2.46 15.84 -4.26
CA ASP A 225 2.90 16.51 -5.48
C ASP A 225 1.90 17.61 -5.84
N PRO A 226 2.34 18.82 -6.22
CA PRO A 226 1.44 19.91 -6.58
C PRO A 226 0.44 19.60 -7.71
N SER A 227 0.75 18.62 -8.57
CA SER A 227 -0.12 18.16 -9.65
C SER A 227 -1.11 17.07 -9.26
N SER A 228 -1.02 16.52 -8.03
CA SER A 228 -1.90 15.46 -7.56
C SER A 228 -3.35 15.93 -7.48
N ILE A 229 -4.28 15.10 -7.97
CA ILE A 229 -5.73 15.36 -7.88
C ILE A 229 -6.21 15.41 -6.42
N MET A 230 -5.46 14.81 -5.49
CA MET A 230 -5.81 14.79 -4.07
C MET A 230 -5.86 16.22 -3.48
N ASN A 231 -5.05 17.16 -3.99
CA ASN A 231 -5.13 18.57 -3.59
C ASN A 231 -6.52 19.16 -3.87
N GLY A 232 -7.09 18.86 -5.05
CA GLY A 232 -8.41 19.31 -5.44
C GLY A 232 -9.51 18.68 -4.57
N ILE A 233 -9.41 17.36 -4.32
CA ILE A 233 -10.37 16.62 -3.48
C ILE A 233 -10.41 17.20 -2.05
N ILE A 234 -9.24 17.39 -1.43
CA ILE A 234 -9.14 17.96 -0.07
C ILE A 234 -9.70 19.39 -0.05
N GLY A 235 -9.37 20.20 -1.07
CA GLY A 235 -9.90 21.55 -1.21
C GLY A 235 -11.42 21.61 -1.34
N ASP A 236 -12.01 20.70 -2.12
CA ASP A 236 -13.46 20.57 -2.27
C ASP A 236 -14.12 20.17 -0.95
N VAL A 237 -13.59 19.17 -0.24
CA VAL A 237 -14.13 18.73 1.06
C VAL A 237 -14.10 19.87 2.08
N ARG A 238 -12.98 20.60 2.20
CA ARG A 238 -12.88 21.77 3.09
C ARG A 238 -13.91 22.84 2.74
N LYS A 239 -14.03 23.16 1.45
CA LYS A 239 -15.03 24.13 0.97
C LYS A 239 -16.45 23.69 1.33
N TRP A 240 -16.79 22.43 1.09
CA TRP A 240 -18.13 21.90 1.36
C TRP A 240 -18.42 21.81 2.86
N HIS A 241 -17.46 21.39 3.67
CA HIS A 241 -17.54 21.42 5.13
C HIS A 241 -17.80 22.83 5.64
N ASN A 242 -17.07 23.83 5.17
CA ASN A 242 -17.24 25.23 5.57
C ASN A 242 -18.63 25.78 5.18
N ALA A 243 -19.18 25.37 4.05
CA ALA A 243 -20.53 25.73 3.64
C ALA A 243 -21.63 24.97 4.41
N ASN A 244 -21.31 23.81 4.98
CA ASN A 244 -22.25 22.89 5.64
C ASN A 244 -21.74 22.43 7.02
N PRO A 245 -21.41 23.33 7.96
CA PRO A 245 -20.66 23.00 9.18
C PRO A 245 -21.37 22.02 10.12
N ASN A 246 -22.69 21.85 9.99
CA ASN A 246 -23.51 20.94 10.79
C ASN A 246 -24.29 19.92 9.92
N ASN A 247 -24.01 19.82 8.63
CA ASN A 247 -24.73 18.95 7.70
C ASN A 247 -23.74 18.09 6.90
N TRP A 248 -23.18 17.09 7.56
CA TRP A 248 -22.22 16.16 6.97
C TRP A 248 -22.85 15.29 5.88
N GLN A 249 -24.16 15.04 5.94
CA GLN A 249 -24.88 14.28 4.91
C GLN A 249 -24.86 15.00 3.56
N GLU A 250 -24.98 16.33 3.55
CA GLU A 250 -24.84 17.10 2.31
C GLU A 250 -23.41 17.02 1.75
N VAL A 251 -22.39 17.10 2.61
CA VAL A 251 -20.99 16.92 2.17
C VAL A 251 -20.76 15.52 1.61
N ARG A 252 -21.28 14.48 2.26
CA ARG A 252 -21.21 13.10 1.73
C ARG A 252 -21.87 12.99 0.36
N LYS A 253 -23.05 13.60 0.18
CA LYS A 253 -23.76 13.62 -1.10
C LYS A 253 -22.94 14.32 -2.20
N LEU A 254 -22.28 15.43 -1.88
CA LEU A 254 -21.40 16.15 -2.80
C LEU A 254 -20.15 15.32 -3.16
N ILE A 255 -19.52 14.67 -2.18
CA ILE A 255 -18.41 13.72 -2.38
C ILE A 255 -18.83 12.61 -3.32
N HIS A 256 -19.95 11.94 -3.03
CA HIS A 256 -20.46 10.85 -3.85
C HIS A 256 -20.73 11.32 -5.28
N SER A 257 -21.47 12.41 -5.44
CA SER A 257 -21.86 12.93 -6.76
C SER A 257 -20.66 13.29 -7.64
N LYS A 258 -19.55 13.72 -7.04
CA LYS A 258 -18.36 14.15 -7.80
C LYS A 258 -17.34 13.03 -8.04
N TYR A 259 -17.16 12.11 -7.08
CA TYR A 259 -16.04 11.16 -7.10
C TYR A 259 -16.44 9.69 -7.15
N ALA A 260 -17.73 9.34 -7.08
CA ALA A 260 -18.18 7.94 -7.17
C ALA A 260 -17.98 7.29 -8.54
N THR A 261 -17.77 8.10 -9.59
CA THR A 261 -17.58 7.63 -10.96
C THR A 261 -16.39 8.30 -11.62
N HIS A 262 -15.69 7.56 -12.47
CA HIS A 262 -14.66 8.08 -13.36
C HIS A 262 -14.85 7.48 -14.75
N ALA A 263 -14.86 8.32 -15.79
CA ALA A 263 -15.13 7.90 -17.17
C ALA A 263 -16.40 7.03 -17.30
N ASN A 264 -17.48 7.39 -16.58
CA ASN A 264 -18.74 6.66 -16.49
C ASN A 264 -18.65 5.25 -15.87
N LEU A 265 -17.52 4.90 -15.24
CA LEU A 265 -17.34 3.64 -14.53
C LEU A 265 -17.35 3.89 -13.03
N THR A 266 -18.02 3.01 -12.30
CA THR A 266 -18.14 3.09 -10.84
C THR A 266 -16.79 2.87 -10.17
N ARG A 267 -16.41 3.80 -9.29
CA ARG A 267 -15.25 3.76 -8.40
C ARG A 267 -15.66 3.85 -6.92
N ASN A 268 -16.95 3.64 -6.64
CA ASN A 268 -17.61 3.90 -5.36
C ASN A 268 -17.33 2.90 -4.23
N ARG A 269 -16.32 2.06 -4.36
CA ARG A 269 -15.91 1.11 -3.32
C ARG A 269 -14.57 1.54 -2.76
N ASN A 270 -13.51 0.97 -3.31
CA ASN A 270 -12.16 1.06 -2.82
C ASN A 270 -11.29 1.98 -3.71
N GLY A 271 -11.87 3.08 -4.18
CA GLY A 271 -11.17 4.12 -4.91
C GLY A 271 -10.48 5.08 -3.96
N SER A 272 -9.24 5.47 -4.27
CA SER A 272 -8.47 6.37 -3.41
C SER A 272 -9.11 7.75 -3.26
N GLU A 273 -9.86 8.24 -4.26
CA GLU A 273 -10.48 9.56 -4.24
C GLU A 273 -11.58 9.69 -3.19
N LEU A 274 -12.53 8.76 -3.19
CA LEU A 274 -13.68 8.79 -2.27
C LEU A 274 -13.27 8.55 -0.83
N ASN A 275 -12.38 7.57 -0.62
CA ASN A 275 -11.93 7.20 0.72
C ASN A 275 -11.07 8.32 1.32
N THR A 276 -10.21 8.97 0.53
CA THR A 276 -9.52 10.20 0.97
C THR A 276 -10.53 11.29 1.37
N ALA A 277 -11.54 11.54 0.54
CA ALA A 277 -12.55 12.55 0.84
C ALA A 277 -13.33 12.23 2.13
N ALA A 278 -13.67 10.96 2.35
CA ALA A 278 -14.35 10.47 3.53
C ALA A 278 -13.49 10.63 4.79
N ILE A 279 -12.21 10.27 4.76
CA ILE A 279 -11.26 10.44 5.87
C ILE A 279 -11.16 11.92 6.25
N ILE A 280 -10.93 12.80 5.26
CA ILE A 280 -10.77 14.24 5.50
C ILE A 280 -12.05 14.85 6.08
N ALA A 281 -13.22 14.50 5.54
CA ALA A 281 -14.48 14.98 6.06
C ALA A 281 -14.74 14.48 7.50
N SER A 282 -14.40 13.22 7.78
CA SER A 282 -14.56 12.62 9.11
C SER A 282 -13.69 13.31 10.17
N LEU A 283 -12.44 13.65 9.83
CA LEU A 283 -11.55 14.43 10.70
C LEU A 283 -12.13 15.84 10.98
N LEU A 284 -12.63 16.53 9.96
CA LEU A 284 -13.17 17.88 10.09
C LEU A 284 -14.45 17.91 10.97
N TYR A 285 -15.40 17.00 10.71
CA TYR A 285 -16.63 16.91 11.50
C TYR A 285 -16.41 16.35 12.91
N GLY A 286 -15.44 15.45 13.06
CA GLY A 286 -15.05 14.87 14.35
C GLY A 286 -14.34 15.85 15.29
N LYS A 287 -13.75 16.93 14.76
CA LYS A 287 -13.18 18.05 15.52
C LYS A 287 -12.17 17.64 16.61
N GLY A 288 -11.46 16.54 16.38
CA GLY A 288 -10.48 16.00 17.32
C GLY A 288 -11.05 15.07 18.40
N ASP A 289 -12.36 14.82 18.45
CA ASP A 289 -12.93 13.79 19.30
C ASP A 289 -12.80 12.41 18.63
N PHE A 290 -12.18 11.45 19.32
CA PHE A 290 -11.94 10.11 18.78
C PHE A 290 -13.24 9.39 18.38
N SER A 291 -14.24 9.39 19.25
CA SER A 291 -15.47 8.62 19.01
C SER A 291 -16.28 9.24 17.87
N GLU A 292 -16.41 10.56 17.85
CA GLU A 292 -17.11 11.26 16.77
C GLU A 292 -16.37 11.13 15.44
N SER A 293 -15.05 11.25 15.41
CA SER A 293 -14.26 11.12 14.17
C SER A 293 -14.44 9.73 13.55
N ILE A 294 -14.40 8.67 14.36
CA ILE A 294 -14.64 7.28 13.90
C ILE A 294 -16.10 7.08 13.50
N ARG A 295 -17.05 7.60 14.27
CA ARG A 295 -18.48 7.55 13.94
C ARG A 295 -18.76 8.19 12.57
N TYR A 296 -18.11 9.30 12.26
CA TYR A 296 -18.22 9.91 10.93
C TYR A 296 -17.60 9.01 9.85
N ALA A 297 -16.43 8.41 10.08
CA ALA A 297 -15.82 7.49 9.12
C ALA A 297 -16.77 6.35 8.73
N PHE A 298 -17.45 5.75 9.72
CA PHE A 298 -18.47 4.72 9.48
C PHE A 298 -19.64 5.24 8.64
N ASN A 299 -20.08 6.47 8.92
CA ASN A 299 -21.26 7.06 8.32
C ASN A 299 -21.02 7.62 6.91
N PHE A 300 -19.80 8.06 6.59
CA PHE A 300 -19.42 8.39 5.23
C PHE A 300 -19.44 7.15 4.32
N GLY A 301 -19.08 5.98 4.86
CA GLY A 301 -19.26 4.69 4.20
C GLY A 301 -18.06 4.27 3.34
N TYR A 302 -18.35 3.62 2.21
CA TYR A 302 -17.36 3.06 1.29
C TYR A 302 -16.53 1.94 1.93
N ASP A 303 -15.22 2.12 2.00
CA ASP A 303 -14.26 1.19 2.63
C ASP A 303 -14.02 1.70 4.07
N SER A 304 -14.98 1.45 4.96
CA SER A 304 -15.12 2.26 6.18
C SER A 304 -14.22 1.85 7.34
N ASP A 305 -13.84 0.59 7.43
CA ASP A 305 -12.79 0.06 8.32
C ASP A 305 -11.46 0.72 8.05
N CYS A 306 -11.01 0.72 6.79
CA CYS A 306 -9.74 1.31 6.44
C CYS A 306 -9.75 2.84 6.69
N ASN A 307 -10.86 3.52 6.37
CA ASN A 307 -11.03 4.95 6.62
C ASN A 307 -10.98 5.25 8.11
N ALA A 308 -11.68 4.44 8.91
CA ALA A 308 -11.69 4.55 10.36
C ALA A 308 -10.32 4.21 10.96
N ALA A 309 -9.56 3.26 10.40
CA ALA A 309 -8.21 2.93 10.83
C ALA A 309 -7.26 4.12 10.64
N THR A 310 -7.27 4.77 9.48
CA THR A 310 -6.46 5.96 9.24
C THR A 310 -6.87 7.12 10.15
N VAL A 311 -8.18 7.40 10.28
CA VAL A 311 -8.71 8.43 11.20
C VAL A 311 -8.31 8.14 12.65
N GLY A 312 -8.52 6.89 13.08
CA GLY A 312 -8.20 6.41 14.41
C GLY A 312 -6.72 6.50 14.73
N THR A 313 -5.85 6.22 13.76
CA THR A 313 -4.40 6.38 13.92
C THR A 313 -4.04 7.83 14.19
N ILE A 314 -4.57 8.77 13.41
CA ILE A 314 -4.28 10.20 13.55
C ILE A 314 -4.77 10.70 14.91
N ILE A 315 -6.04 10.47 15.25
CA ILE A 315 -6.61 10.97 16.51
C ILE A 315 -6.01 10.25 17.73
N GLY A 316 -5.81 8.93 17.65
CA GLY A 316 -5.15 8.16 18.70
C GLY A 316 -3.70 8.60 18.95
N THR A 317 -3.00 9.08 17.91
CA THR A 317 -1.66 9.70 18.08
C THR A 317 -1.74 11.04 18.80
N ILE A 318 -2.82 11.81 18.60
CA ILE A 318 -3.05 13.07 19.33
C ILE A 318 -3.34 12.78 20.80
N ASP A 319 -4.32 11.93 21.06
CA ASP A 319 -4.85 11.61 22.40
C ASP A 319 -3.84 10.85 23.26
N GLY A 320 -3.15 9.88 22.65
CA GLY A 320 -2.28 8.95 23.36
C GLY A 320 -3.05 7.84 24.09
N TYR A 321 -2.35 6.72 24.32
CA TYR A 321 -2.92 5.50 24.87
C TYR A 321 -3.55 5.70 26.26
N ARG A 322 -2.91 6.49 27.14
CA ARG A 322 -3.40 6.73 28.50
C ARG A 322 -4.72 7.47 28.53
N ASP A 323 -4.91 8.51 27.69
CA ASP A 323 -6.19 9.22 27.64
C ASP A 323 -7.29 8.32 27.08
N MET A 324 -7.01 7.57 26.02
CA MET A 324 -7.94 6.60 25.43
C MET A 324 -8.42 5.56 26.46
N LEU A 325 -7.50 4.96 27.23
CA LEU A 325 -7.87 3.99 28.27
C LEU A 325 -8.64 4.63 29.43
N SER A 326 -8.39 5.91 29.75
CA SER A 326 -9.09 6.61 30.84
C SER A 326 -10.60 6.74 30.60
N LYS A 327 -11.07 6.61 29.35
CA LYS A 327 -12.49 6.62 28.98
C LYS A 327 -13.24 5.33 29.37
N GLY A 328 -12.54 4.34 29.94
CA GLY A 328 -13.14 3.09 30.41
C GLY A 328 -13.64 2.20 29.26
N TRP A 329 -12.95 2.21 28.12
CA TRP A 329 -13.23 1.29 27.01
C TRP A 329 -12.79 -0.13 27.37
N GLN A 330 -13.57 -1.13 26.96
CA GLN A 330 -13.21 -2.52 27.15
C GLN A 330 -12.24 -2.93 26.03
N ILE A 331 -10.94 -2.95 26.35
CA ILE A 331 -9.87 -3.31 25.42
C ILE A 331 -9.15 -4.55 25.93
N THR A 332 -9.21 -5.63 25.16
CA THR A 332 -8.41 -6.83 25.41
C THR A 332 -7.08 -6.71 24.66
N ASP A 333 -5.96 -6.78 25.37
CA ASP A 333 -4.62 -6.69 24.79
C ASP A 333 -4.22 -7.97 24.03
N ARG A 334 -4.78 -8.14 22.84
CA ARG A 334 -4.53 -9.28 21.96
C ARG A 334 -4.55 -8.84 20.51
N TYR A 335 -3.67 -9.41 19.69
CA TYR A 335 -3.68 -9.30 18.24
C TYR A 335 -3.53 -10.70 17.63
N ARG A 336 -4.66 -11.29 17.23
CA ARG A 336 -4.74 -12.70 16.83
C ARG A 336 -4.46 -12.86 15.35
N ASN A 337 -3.49 -13.69 15.02
CA ASN A 337 -3.20 -14.05 13.64
C ASN A 337 -4.18 -15.09 13.08
N THR A 338 -4.86 -14.73 12.00
CA THR A 338 -5.76 -15.62 11.25
C THR A 338 -5.38 -15.72 9.77
N ASN A 339 -4.60 -14.76 9.24
CA ASN A 339 -4.41 -14.59 7.80
C ASN A 339 -2.96 -14.77 7.31
N ARG A 340 -1.95 -14.68 8.18
CA ARG A 340 -0.54 -14.57 7.75
C ARG A 340 0.27 -15.79 8.16
N ASP A 341 0.90 -16.44 7.17
CA ASP A 341 1.73 -17.62 7.39
C ASP A 341 3.07 -17.22 8.03
N GLU A 342 3.68 -18.11 8.81
CA GLU A 342 4.98 -17.90 9.46
C GLU A 342 5.08 -16.62 10.31
N MET A 343 3.94 -16.14 10.79
CA MET A 343 3.82 -14.98 11.68
C MET A 343 3.35 -15.43 13.07
N PRO A 344 3.69 -14.69 14.16
CA PRO A 344 3.28 -15.04 15.52
C PRO A 344 1.78 -15.33 15.66
N MET A 345 1.39 -16.38 16.40
CA MET A 345 -0.05 -16.72 16.54
C MET A 345 -0.76 -15.91 17.63
N ASP A 346 -0.06 -15.57 18.70
CA ASP A 346 -0.61 -14.90 19.89
C ASP A 346 0.22 -13.66 20.24
N GLU A 347 0.25 -12.68 19.33
CA GLU A 347 0.81 -11.37 19.64
C GLU A 347 -0.18 -10.54 20.47
N THR A 348 0.32 -9.55 21.21
CA THR A 348 -0.51 -8.53 21.88
C THR A 348 -0.40 -7.18 21.19
N ILE A 349 -1.41 -6.32 21.33
CA ILE A 349 -1.38 -4.95 20.81
C ILE A 349 -0.18 -4.20 21.43
N THR A 350 0.09 -4.41 22.72
CA THR A 350 1.26 -3.87 23.40
C THR A 350 2.57 -4.32 22.73
N SER A 351 2.74 -5.62 22.49
CA SER A 351 3.98 -6.13 21.89
C SER A 351 4.18 -5.68 20.45
N PHE A 352 3.09 -5.50 19.68
CA PHE A 352 3.15 -4.88 18.35
C PHE A 352 3.58 -3.41 18.47
N ALA A 353 3.00 -2.63 19.39
CA ALA A 353 3.43 -1.25 19.64
C ALA A 353 4.91 -1.15 20.07
N ASP A 354 5.40 -2.11 20.87
CA ASP A 354 6.79 -2.14 21.29
C ASP A 354 7.74 -2.32 20.09
N ARG A 355 7.34 -3.07 19.03
CA ARG A 355 8.11 -3.13 17.78
C ARG A 355 8.16 -1.78 17.07
N LEU A 356 7.04 -1.04 17.07
CA LEU A 356 7.00 0.31 16.49
C LEU A 356 7.93 1.27 17.24
N ILE A 357 7.97 1.17 18.57
CA ILE A 357 8.86 1.98 19.41
C ILE A 357 10.33 1.64 19.13
N ASP A 358 10.69 0.36 19.05
CA ASP A 358 12.05 -0.07 18.68
C ASP A 358 12.47 0.46 17.30
N LEU A 359 11.56 0.40 16.32
CA LEU A 359 11.80 0.91 14.98
C LEU A 359 11.93 2.42 14.95
N PHE A 360 11.09 3.14 15.71
CA PHE A 360 11.24 4.57 15.88
C PHE A 360 12.63 4.93 16.41
N GLU A 361 13.14 4.23 17.43
CA GLU A 361 14.48 4.51 17.96
C GLU A 361 15.55 4.35 16.88
N ILE A 362 15.48 3.27 16.10
CA ILE A 362 16.40 3.03 14.97
C ILE A 362 16.31 4.15 13.93
N ILE A 363 15.10 4.53 13.52
CA ILE A 363 14.87 5.55 12.50
C ILE A 363 15.31 6.93 13.00
N ASN A 364 15.04 7.25 14.26
CA ASN A 364 15.44 8.51 14.87
C ASN A 364 16.97 8.63 14.89
N GLU A 365 17.69 7.59 15.34
CA GLU A 365 19.15 7.56 15.32
C GLU A 365 19.72 7.70 13.91
N GLN A 366 19.16 6.97 12.93
CA GLN A 366 19.58 7.06 11.53
C GLN A 366 19.39 8.46 10.92
N ASN A 367 18.43 9.23 11.43
CA ASN A 367 18.17 10.60 10.98
C ASN A 367 18.90 11.68 11.80
N GLY A 368 19.78 11.27 12.73
CA GLY A 368 20.61 12.17 13.53
C GLY A 368 20.00 12.58 14.87
N GLY A 369 18.87 11.99 15.23
CA GLY A 369 18.30 12.06 16.58
C GLY A 369 19.05 11.17 17.56
N LYS A 370 18.64 11.20 18.83
CA LYS A 370 19.21 10.36 19.89
C LYS A 370 18.27 10.23 21.09
N LYS A 371 18.42 9.14 21.84
CA LYS A 371 17.83 8.95 23.17
C LYS A 371 18.86 9.35 24.23
N SER A 372 18.50 10.23 25.16
CA SER A 372 19.38 10.67 26.26
C SER A 372 18.60 10.89 27.56
N VAL A 373 19.31 11.10 28.66
CA VAL A 373 18.69 11.50 29.93
C VAL A 373 18.89 13.00 30.12
N ILE A 374 17.80 13.77 30.18
CA ILE A 374 17.79 15.21 30.43
C ILE A 374 16.99 15.44 31.71
N ASN A 375 17.58 16.06 32.72
CA ASN A 375 16.93 16.33 34.02
C ASN A 375 16.27 15.08 34.64
N LYS A 376 16.97 13.92 34.59
CA LYS A 376 16.49 12.59 35.06
C LYS A 376 15.30 12.01 34.27
N VAL A 377 14.93 12.59 33.14
CA VAL A 377 13.87 12.09 32.25
C VAL A 377 14.51 11.56 30.96
N ILE A 378 14.15 10.33 30.56
CA ILE A 378 14.55 9.80 29.26
C ILE A 378 13.86 10.64 28.18
N THR A 379 14.63 11.21 27.28
CA THR A 379 14.19 12.18 26.27
C THR A 379 14.73 11.79 24.91
N TYR A 380 13.89 11.87 23.88
CA TYR A 380 14.30 11.77 22.49
C TYR A 380 14.56 13.17 21.94
N THR A 381 15.75 13.38 21.39
CA THR A 381 16.01 14.47 20.45
C THR A 381 15.71 13.97 19.04
N ILE A 382 14.90 14.71 18.30
CA ILE A 382 14.45 14.36 16.94
C ILE A 382 14.82 15.50 16.00
N MET A 383 15.34 15.15 14.82
CA MET A 383 15.58 16.08 13.72
C MET A 383 14.27 16.31 12.98
N ARG A 384 13.56 17.39 13.30
CA ARG A 384 12.25 17.66 12.71
C ARG A 384 12.37 17.93 11.21
N GLU A 385 11.46 17.35 10.43
CA GLU A 385 11.29 17.65 9.02
C GLU A 385 10.05 18.50 8.77
N SER A 386 10.12 19.41 7.81
CA SER A 386 8.92 20.03 7.25
C SER A 386 8.26 19.06 6.25
N PRO A 387 6.93 18.98 6.19
CA PRO A 387 6.25 18.20 5.16
C PRO A 387 6.59 18.72 3.76
N ALA A 388 6.86 17.80 2.84
CA ALA A 388 7.18 18.08 1.45
C ALA A 388 7.01 16.79 0.61
N PRO A 389 6.69 16.89 -0.69
CA PRO A 389 6.59 15.70 -1.54
C PRO A 389 7.95 15.03 -1.71
N VAL A 390 7.94 13.70 -1.63
CA VAL A 390 9.13 12.86 -1.88
C VAL A 390 9.00 12.05 -3.16
N LEU A 391 7.77 11.77 -3.61
CA LEU A 391 7.43 11.17 -4.90
C LEU A 391 6.74 12.20 -5.77
N LYS A 392 7.30 12.41 -6.97
CA LYS A 392 6.66 13.21 -8.01
C LYS A 392 5.79 12.37 -8.91
N LEU A 393 4.68 12.94 -9.37
CA LEU A 393 3.86 12.31 -10.41
C LEU A 393 4.56 12.42 -11.76
N VAL A 394 4.38 11.38 -12.58
CA VAL A 394 4.96 11.30 -13.93
C VAL A 394 3.85 10.89 -14.88
N ALA A 395 3.82 11.49 -16.07
CA ALA A 395 2.84 11.13 -17.08
C ALA A 395 2.94 9.63 -17.43
N ILE A 396 1.78 8.96 -17.48
CA ILE A 396 1.70 7.50 -17.70
C ILE A 396 2.41 7.10 -19.01
N LYS A 397 2.29 7.91 -20.07
CA LYS A 397 2.97 7.66 -21.35
C LYS A 397 4.50 7.63 -21.20
N ASP A 398 5.05 8.53 -20.40
CA ASP A 398 6.49 8.60 -20.16
C ASP A 398 6.96 7.42 -19.32
N GLN A 399 6.14 6.99 -18.35
CA GLN A 399 6.41 5.79 -17.55
C GLN A 399 6.42 4.52 -18.39
N ILE A 400 5.46 4.36 -19.31
CA ILE A 400 5.43 3.24 -20.28
C ILE A 400 6.67 3.27 -21.17
N SER A 401 7.00 4.44 -21.73
CA SER A 401 8.19 4.62 -22.58
C SER A 401 9.48 4.29 -21.85
N HIS A 402 9.63 4.79 -20.62
CA HIS A 402 10.76 4.49 -19.76
C HIS A 402 10.88 3.00 -19.47
N LEU A 403 9.77 2.34 -19.12
CA LEU A 403 9.74 0.91 -18.82
C LEU A 403 10.07 0.07 -20.07
N LYS A 404 9.53 0.42 -21.26
CA LYS A 404 9.87 -0.22 -22.54
C LYS A 404 11.37 -0.14 -22.81
N ASN A 405 11.98 1.02 -22.60
CA ASN A 405 13.40 1.23 -22.81
C ASN A 405 14.27 0.46 -21.80
N LEU A 406 13.88 0.49 -20.52
CA LEU A 406 14.60 -0.18 -19.45
C LEU A 406 14.60 -1.70 -19.62
N MET A 407 13.44 -2.27 -19.98
CA MET A 407 13.24 -3.72 -20.00
C MET A 407 13.43 -4.35 -21.38
N GLY A 408 13.55 -3.58 -22.47
CA GLY A 408 13.55 -4.13 -23.83
C GLY A 408 14.60 -5.23 -24.07
N LYS A 409 15.85 -5.02 -23.61
CA LYS A 409 16.92 -6.04 -23.71
C LYS A 409 16.63 -7.27 -22.85
N GLU A 410 16.07 -7.07 -21.65
CA GLU A 410 15.75 -8.14 -20.72
C GLU A 410 14.59 -9.00 -21.25
N ILE A 411 13.52 -8.37 -21.76
CA ILE A 411 12.39 -9.04 -22.42
C ILE A 411 12.90 -9.92 -23.57
N LEU A 412 13.77 -9.35 -24.43
CA LEU A 412 14.33 -10.08 -25.55
C LEU A 412 15.19 -11.27 -25.11
N SER A 413 16.02 -11.09 -24.08
CA SER A 413 16.83 -12.18 -23.51
C SER A 413 15.95 -13.28 -22.94
N LYS A 414 14.92 -12.91 -22.17
CA LYS A 414 14.00 -13.84 -21.51
C LYS A 414 13.15 -14.65 -22.49
N ILE A 415 12.60 -14.02 -23.53
CA ILE A 415 11.78 -14.75 -24.51
C ILE A 415 12.61 -15.73 -25.35
N THR A 416 13.87 -15.39 -25.66
CA THR A 416 14.72 -16.21 -26.54
C THR A 416 15.49 -17.30 -25.82
N LYS A 417 15.97 -17.02 -24.59
CA LYS A 417 16.90 -17.89 -23.85
C LYS A 417 16.48 -18.19 -22.42
N GLY A 418 15.41 -17.57 -21.94
CA GLY A 418 14.96 -17.72 -20.56
C GLY A 418 14.37 -19.08 -20.26
N THR A 419 14.23 -19.34 -18.96
CA THR A 419 13.43 -20.43 -18.41
C THR A 419 11.96 -20.32 -18.84
N LYS A 420 11.17 -21.37 -18.57
CA LYS A 420 9.72 -21.36 -18.87
C LYS A 420 9.00 -20.17 -18.21
N GLN A 421 9.33 -19.86 -16.95
CA GLN A 421 8.75 -18.72 -16.23
C GLN A 421 9.17 -17.39 -16.88
N GLU A 422 10.45 -17.23 -17.20
CA GLU A 422 10.97 -16.01 -17.83
C GLU A 422 10.37 -15.76 -19.21
N LYS A 423 10.12 -16.81 -20.01
CA LYS A 423 9.40 -16.68 -21.29
C LYS A 423 7.97 -16.18 -21.10
N ALA A 424 7.22 -16.75 -20.16
CA ALA A 424 5.88 -16.29 -19.82
C ALA A 424 5.88 -14.83 -19.33
N GLN A 425 6.84 -14.50 -18.47
CA GLN A 425 7.06 -13.14 -17.99
C GLN A 425 7.35 -12.16 -19.13
N ALA A 426 8.21 -12.52 -20.07
CA ALA A 426 8.56 -11.69 -21.22
C ALA A 426 7.34 -11.39 -22.09
N VAL A 427 6.47 -12.37 -22.32
CA VAL A 427 5.20 -12.15 -23.03
C VAL A 427 4.32 -11.15 -22.27
N TYR A 428 4.08 -11.35 -20.98
CA TYR A 428 3.26 -10.43 -20.18
C TYR A 428 3.79 -8.98 -20.26
N LEU A 429 5.10 -8.81 -20.02
CA LEU A 429 5.75 -7.50 -20.06
C LEU A 429 5.62 -6.85 -21.43
N SER A 430 5.86 -7.59 -22.51
CA SER A 430 5.79 -7.07 -23.88
C SER A 430 4.39 -6.59 -24.27
N ILE A 431 3.34 -7.24 -23.79
CA ILE A 431 1.95 -6.81 -24.01
C ILE A 431 1.70 -5.50 -23.26
N CYS A 432 2.14 -5.43 -22.00
CA CYS A 432 1.95 -4.26 -21.16
C CYS A 432 2.65 -3.01 -21.72
N VAL A 433 3.92 -3.15 -22.13
CA VAL A 433 4.75 -2.04 -22.64
C VAL A 433 4.57 -1.76 -24.14
N GLY A 434 3.74 -2.53 -24.85
CA GLY A 434 3.46 -2.32 -26.28
C GLY A 434 4.63 -2.68 -27.20
N SER A 435 5.28 -3.82 -26.96
CA SER A 435 6.31 -4.40 -27.84
C SER A 435 5.95 -5.80 -28.37
N ALA A 436 4.75 -6.31 -28.05
CA ALA A 436 4.29 -7.65 -28.43
C ALA A 436 4.40 -7.93 -29.94
N GLU A 437 3.93 -7.03 -30.81
CA GLU A 437 3.95 -7.24 -32.27
C GLU A 437 5.37 -7.32 -32.83
N GLU A 438 6.28 -6.46 -32.35
CA GLU A 438 7.70 -6.48 -32.76
C GLU A 438 8.35 -7.83 -32.43
N ILE A 439 8.08 -8.37 -31.23
CA ILE A 439 8.60 -9.66 -30.78
C ILE A 439 7.96 -10.82 -31.54
N LYS A 440 6.64 -10.78 -31.74
CA LYS A 440 5.90 -11.81 -32.47
C LYS A 440 6.37 -11.96 -33.91
N VAL A 441 6.68 -10.86 -34.60
CA VAL A 441 7.22 -10.88 -35.96
C VAL A 441 8.65 -11.43 -35.97
N SER A 442 9.48 -11.02 -35.01
CA SER A 442 10.91 -11.36 -35.00
C SER A 442 11.19 -12.77 -34.47
N TYR A 443 10.36 -13.26 -33.55
CA TYR A 443 10.55 -14.52 -32.82
C TYR A 443 9.23 -15.32 -32.70
N PRO A 444 8.58 -15.69 -33.82
CA PRO A 444 7.22 -16.23 -33.82
C PRO A 444 7.08 -17.53 -33.03
N MET A 445 8.09 -18.41 -33.07
CA MET A 445 8.06 -19.68 -32.34
C MET A 445 8.19 -19.49 -30.83
N GLN A 446 9.12 -18.63 -30.41
CA GLN A 446 9.33 -18.30 -29.00
C GLN A 446 8.16 -17.50 -28.42
N TRP A 447 7.56 -16.62 -29.23
CA TRP A 447 6.32 -15.93 -28.89
C TRP A 447 5.19 -16.93 -28.60
N LYS A 448 4.96 -17.87 -29.52
CA LYS A 448 3.92 -18.90 -29.38
C LYS A 448 4.15 -19.76 -28.13
N GLU A 449 5.40 -20.19 -27.89
CA GLU A 449 5.79 -20.93 -26.68
C GLU A 449 5.53 -20.11 -25.40
N GLY A 450 5.96 -18.84 -25.39
CA GLY A 450 5.74 -17.93 -24.27
C GLY A 450 4.25 -17.68 -23.99
N CYS A 451 3.42 -17.54 -25.02
CA CYS A 451 1.97 -17.40 -24.87
C CYS A 451 1.33 -18.66 -24.29
N TYR A 452 1.74 -19.85 -24.73
CA TYR A 452 1.30 -21.12 -24.14
C TYR A 452 1.68 -21.19 -22.65
N LEU A 453 2.92 -20.85 -22.32
CA LEU A 453 3.40 -20.85 -20.93
C LEU A 453 2.65 -19.84 -20.07
N LEU A 454 2.46 -18.60 -20.54
CA LEU A 454 1.72 -17.56 -19.83
C LEU A 454 0.25 -17.96 -19.60
N SER A 455 -0.36 -18.65 -20.56
CA SER A 455 -1.75 -19.13 -20.44
C SER A 455 -1.94 -20.08 -19.26
N GLY A 456 -0.88 -20.77 -18.81
CA GLY A 456 -0.90 -21.66 -17.65
C GLY A 456 -0.77 -20.97 -16.29
N TYR A 457 -0.39 -19.68 -16.25
CA TYR A 457 -0.47 -18.86 -15.02
C TYR A 457 -1.92 -18.46 -14.79
N TRP A 458 -2.72 -19.45 -14.41
CA TRP A 458 -4.18 -19.37 -14.43
C TRP A 458 -4.76 -18.28 -13.53
N LYS A 459 -4.10 -17.93 -12.42
CA LYS A 459 -4.55 -16.86 -11.51
C LYS A 459 -4.47 -15.47 -12.13
N ILE A 460 -3.37 -15.14 -12.83
CA ILE A 460 -3.25 -13.86 -13.54
C ILE A 460 -4.20 -13.82 -14.74
N MET A 461 -4.36 -14.94 -15.46
CA MET A 461 -5.31 -15.04 -16.57
C MET A 461 -6.76 -14.91 -16.08
N ASN A 462 -7.10 -15.50 -14.94
CA ASN A 462 -8.40 -15.30 -14.29
C ASN A 462 -8.61 -13.82 -13.96
N ASN A 463 -7.62 -13.15 -13.34
CA ASN A 463 -7.72 -11.72 -13.05
C ASN A 463 -7.96 -10.88 -14.32
N ILE A 464 -7.20 -11.09 -15.39
CA ILE A 464 -7.33 -10.30 -16.64
C ILE A 464 -8.73 -10.45 -17.25
N PHE A 465 -9.25 -11.67 -17.34
CA PHE A 465 -10.48 -11.95 -18.08
C PHE A 465 -11.77 -11.94 -17.24
N TYR A 466 -11.67 -12.12 -15.92
CA TYR A 466 -12.81 -12.13 -14.99
C TYR A 466 -12.73 -11.06 -13.90
N GLY A 467 -11.64 -10.30 -13.83
CA GLY A 467 -11.54 -9.16 -12.91
C GLY A 467 -12.47 -8.00 -13.29
N ASP A 468 -12.43 -6.96 -12.46
CA ASP A 468 -13.34 -5.82 -12.53
C ASP A 468 -13.31 -5.07 -13.88
N SER A 469 -14.31 -4.20 -14.05
CA SER A 469 -14.59 -3.52 -15.32
C SER A 469 -14.21 -2.03 -15.31
N PHE A 470 -13.23 -1.62 -14.51
CA PHE A 470 -12.66 -0.27 -14.61
C PHE A 470 -11.69 -0.17 -15.79
N GLN A 471 -11.41 1.06 -16.23
CA GLN A 471 -10.73 1.35 -17.49
C GLN A 471 -9.39 0.61 -17.67
N GLY A 472 -8.53 0.59 -16.65
CA GLY A 472 -7.24 -0.11 -16.70
C GLY A 472 -7.38 -1.62 -16.96
N MET A 473 -8.34 -2.29 -16.32
CA MET A 473 -8.60 -3.72 -16.54
C MET A 473 -9.17 -4.00 -17.93
N LEU A 474 -10.10 -3.17 -18.40
CA LEU A 474 -10.67 -3.30 -19.75
C LEU A 474 -9.58 -3.17 -20.82
N SER A 475 -8.75 -2.14 -20.71
CA SER A 475 -7.61 -1.90 -21.62
C SER A 475 -6.62 -3.09 -21.62
N LEU A 476 -6.27 -3.61 -20.44
CA LEU A 476 -5.38 -4.78 -20.35
C LEU A 476 -6.01 -6.02 -21.01
N ARG A 477 -7.30 -6.27 -20.77
CA ARG A 477 -8.02 -7.40 -21.36
C ARG A 477 -8.05 -7.32 -22.88
N GLU A 478 -8.30 -6.14 -23.44
CA GLU A 478 -8.28 -5.91 -24.90
C GLU A 478 -6.90 -6.17 -25.50
N LYS A 479 -5.83 -5.70 -24.85
CA LYS A 479 -4.45 -5.97 -25.28
C LYS A 479 -4.15 -7.47 -25.32
N PHE A 480 -4.58 -8.23 -24.31
CA PHE A 480 -4.39 -9.67 -24.29
C PHE A 480 -5.21 -10.39 -25.36
N ALA A 481 -6.49 -10.00 -25.53
CA ALA A 481 -7.35 -10.56 -26.57
C ALA A 481 -6.78 -10.30 -27.99
N ALA A 482 -6.22 -9.12 -28.25
CA ALA A 482 -5.57 -8.79 -29.51
C ALA A 482 -4.37 -9.69 -29.83
N GLN A 483 -3.71 -10.23 -28.79
CA GLN A 483 -2.60 -11.19 -28.95
C GLN A 483 -3.07 -12.66 -29.07
N GLY A 484 -4.39 -12.89 -29.14
CA GLY A 484 -4.98 -14.22 -29.29
C GLY A 484 -5.26 -14.94 -27.98
N PHE A 485 -5.00 -14.34 -26.81
CA PHE A 485 -5.31 -15.01 -25.55
C PHE A 485 -6.81 -15.24 -25.40
N LEU A 486 -7.16 -16.46 -24.96
CA LEU A 486 -8.52 -16.85 -24.70
C LEU A 486 -8.87 -16.62 -23.23
N ARG A 487 -10.16 -16.45 -22.96
CA ARG A 487 -10.70 -16.46 -21.60
C ARG A 487 -10.62 -17.89 -21.02
N PRO A 488 -10.19 -18.08 -19.76
CA PRO A 488 -10.28 -19.37 -19.07
C PRO A 488 -11.72 -19.91 -19.09
N SER A 489 -11.87 -21.24 -19.11
CA SER A 489 -13.18 -21.88 -19.33
C SER A 489 -14.25 -21.48 -18.31
N THR A 490 -13.85 -21.28 -17.06
CA THR A 490 -14.72 -20.82 -15.97
C THR A 490 -14.01 -19.76 -15.14
N ALA A 491 -14.80 -18.86 -14.53
CA ALA A 491 -14.30 -17.98 -13.49
C ALA A 491 -13.84 -18.81 -12.30
N ALA A 492 -12.62 -18.59 -11.81
CA ALA A 492 -12.17 -19.21 -10.57
C ALA A 492 -12.96 -18.64 -9.38
N LYS A 493 -13.42 -19.52 -8.50
CA LYS A 493 -14.01 -19.11 -7.22
C LYS A 493 -12.92 -18.51 -6.33
N SER A 494 -13.29 -17.55 -5.47
CA SER A 494 -12.35 -16.89 -4.55
C SER A 494 -11.56 -17.90 -3.70
N GLU A 495 -12.24 -18.92 -3.17
CA GLU A 495 -11.61 -19.99 -2.41
C GLU A 495 -10.48 -20.71 -3.17
N MET A 496 -10.66 -20.96 -4.47
CA MET A 496 -9.61 -21.57 -5.30
C MET A 496 -8.44 -20.61 -5.49
N LEU A 497 -8.70 -19.31 -5.69
CA LEU A 497 -7.62 -18.33 -5.85
C LEU A 497 -6.74 -18.24 -4.60
N PHE A 498 -7.33 -18.42 -3.42
CA PHE A 498 -6.64 -18.35 -2.12
C PHE A 498 -5.98 -19.66 -1.69
N ASN A 499 -6.65 -20.80 -1.88
CA ASN A 499 -6.21 -22.07 -1.27
C ASN A 499 -5.40 -22.95 -2.22
N ASP A 500 -5.44 -22.67 -3.52
CA ASP A 500 -4.69 -23.44 -4.50
C ASP A 500 -3.27 -22.89 -4.65
N ASN A 501 -2.29 -23.64 -4.14
CA ASN A 501 -0.89 -23.28 -4.16
C ASN A 501 -0.21 -23.54 -5.53
N GLU A 502 -0.90 -24.18 -6.47
CA GLU A 502 -0.34 -24.44 -7.80
C GLU A 502 -0.30 -23.16 -8.63
N VAL A 503 0.91 -22.63 -8.82
CA VAL A 503 1.15 -21.38 -9.56
C VAL A 503 0.90 -21.54 -11.07
N TRP A 504 1.31 -22.68 -11.64
CA TRP A 504 1.20 -22.95 -13.07
C TRP A 504 0.45 -24.25 -13.32
N LYS A 505 -0.59 -24.17 -14.16
CA LYS A 505 -1.38 -25.32 -14.60
C LYS A 505 -1.23 -25.52 -16.09
N LYS A 506 -1.29 -26.78 -16.54
CA LYS A 506 -1.30 -27.07 -17.99
C LYS A 506 -2.48 -26.33 -18.64
N PRO A 507 -2.28 -25.56 -19.72
CA PRO A 507 -3.36 -24.76 -20.31
C PRO A 507 -4.62 -25.56 -20.67
N GLU A 508 -4.50 -26.79 -21.14
CA GLU A 508 -5.68 -27.62 -21.48
C GLU A 508 -6.61 -27.85 -20.27
N ILE A 509 -6.05 -27.90 -19.06
CA ILE A 509 -6.82 -28.01 -17.81
C ILE A 509 -7.57 -26.70 -17.54
N VAL A 510 -6.93 -25.56 -17.78
CA VAL A 510 -7.48 -24.22 -17.54
C VAL A 510 -8.58 -23.85 -18.55
N TYR A 511 -8.37 -24.18 -19.82
CA TYR A 511 -9.25 -23.77 -20.92
C TYR A 511 -10.19 -24.88 -21.40
N GLY A 512 -10.01 -26.13 -20.95
CA GLY A 512 -10.83 -27.27 -21.36
C GLY A 512 -10.63 -27.69 -22.82
N LYS A 513 -9.60 -27.18 -23.50
CA LYS A 513 -9.30 -27.44 -24.91
C LYS A 513 -7.82 -27.18 -25.22
N LEU A 514 -7.36 -27.74 -26.34
CA LEU A 514 -6.04 -27.41 -26.89
C LEU A 514 -6.03 -25.93 -27.31
N LEU A 515 -4.98 -25.21 -26.90
CA LEU A 515 -4.78 -23.84 -27.35
C LEU A 515 -4.11 -23.83 -28.72
N HIS A 516 -4.44 -22.85 -29.57
CA HIS A 516 -3.74 -22.62 -30.83
C HIS A 516 -2.26 -22.22 -30.63
N PHE A 517 -1.86 -21.90 -29.39
CA PHE A 517 -0.47 -21.73 -28.97
C PHE A 517 0.26 -23.06 -28.71
N ALA A 518 -0.45 -24.18 -28.57
CA ALA A 518 0.18 -25.49 -28.46
C ALA A 518 0.88 -25.82 -29.79
N ASN A 519 2.07 -26.43 -29.69
CA ASN A 519 2.79 -26.98 -30.84
C ASN A 519 2.34 -28.40 -31.13
#